data_AF-A0A4R8EPQ1-F1
#
_entry.id   AF-A0A4R8EPQ1-F1
#
_cell.length_a   1.000
_cell.length_b   1.000
_cell.length_c   1.000
_cell.angle_alpha   90.00
_cell.angle_beta   90.00
_cell.angle_gamma   90.00
#
_symmetry.space_group_name_H-M   'P 1'
#
loop_
_entity.id
_entity.type
_entity.pdbx_description
1 polymer ?
#
loop_
_entity_poly.entity_id
_entity_poly.type
_entity_poly.pdbx_seq_one_letter_code
_entity_poly.pdbx_strand_id
1 'polypeptide(L)'
;MSTSTKQFNIHEDWTVVILGFLIIGISLFIFLPQVPVFKWTNGADLITIVFEIKNLQIIGFQFIYFISIGLIGTFLVGKSIKNFLFTFPVIYILTILALIIAGNTEVKALNLEAVIFSLLIGLIIGNFFKLPEWFRSALSTELFVKIGLVLLGTSVIFSDILKAGSLGLIQALVVVLSVWYFAFWLCKKLKVDEELTMMISSAVSICGVSAAIATSGAIKGDSKKLSYVISMVLVTAIPMMIFMPIVASHFNFPEEVTGAWLGGSIDTSGAVVASGTLVGETALKISTIVKFSQNVLLGLAAFAISIYWTYTHNQSAEVKNSKPTLGVIWERFPKFVIGFIGASIVFSFFVAPETREVLKESLKNLQGLWFALAFTSIGLETNFKDLLQHNSRKPLIAFLTAQLFNIIITLIIAFLLFKP
;
A
#
# COMPACT_ATOMS: atom_id res chain seq x y z
N MET A 1 39.03 12.30 7.53
CA MET A 1 38.17 12.93 6.51
C MET A 1 37.43 11.82 5.78
N SER A 2 36.23 11.44 6.22
CA SER A 2 35.39 10.53 5.45
C SER A 2 34.76 11.34 4.32
N THR A 3 35.06 10.95 3.10
CA THR A 3 34.42 11.44 1.89
C THR A 3 32.95 11.01 1.94
N SER A 4 32.09 11.88 2.47
CA SER A 4 30.65 11.82 2.30
C SER A 4 30.35 11.97 0.81
N THR A 5 30.41 10.86 0.08
CA THR A 5 29.89 10.76 -1.28
C THR A 5 28.45 11.23 -1.23
N LYS A 6 28.14 12.34 -1.95
CA LYS A 6 26.78 12.84 -2.11
C LYS A 6 25.91 11.69 -2.61
N GLN A 7 25.09 11.15 -1.72
CA GLN A 7 24.18 10.07 -2.03
C GLN A 7 23.12 10.65 -2.98
N PHE A 8 23.14 10.21 -4.24
CA PHE A 8 22.10 10.57 -5.20
C PHE A 8 20.79 9.95 -4.69
N ASN A 9 19.89 10.77 -4.15
CA ASN A 9 18.67 10.30 -3.50
C ASN A 9 17.44 10.86 -4.23
N ILE A 10 16.81 10.00 -5.04
CA ILE A 10 15.51 10.29 -5.65
C ILE A 10 14.42 9.90 -4.65
N HIS A 11 13.43 10.78 -4.47
CA HIS A 11 12.25 10.49 -3.66
C HIS A 11 11.60 9.17 -4.08
N GLU A 12 11.25 8.31 -3.12
CA GLU A 12 10.79 6.95 -3.36
C GLU A 12 9.66 6.86 -4.40
N ASP A 13 8.65 7.73 -4.32
CA ASP A 13 7.55 7.73 -5.30
C ASP A 13 8.04 7.92 -6.75
N TRP A 14 9.04 8.78 -7.00
CA TRP A 14 9.61 8.96 -8.34
C TRP A 14 10.44 7.76 -8.76
N THR A 15 11.19 7.17 -7.84
CA THR A 15 11.90 5.92 -8.07
C THR A 15 10.92 4.83 -8.54
N VAL A 16 9.77 4.71 -7.88
CA VAL A 16 8.74 3.75 -8.28
C VAL A 16 8.17 4.03 -9.66
N VAL A 17 7.89 5.29 -10.00
CA VAL A 17 7.46 5.66 -11.36
C VAL A 17 8.51 5.20 -12.39
N ILE A 18 9.78 5.51 -12.16
CA ILE A 18 10.89 5.10 -13.04
C ILE A 18 10.95 3.58 -13.19
N LEU A 19 10.91 2.83 -12.08
CA LEU A 19 10.98 1.37 -12.11
C LEU A 19 9.76 0.73 -12.77
N GLY A 20 8.55 1.27 -12.52
CA GLY A 20 7.33 0.79 -13.16
C GLY A 20 7.39 0.96 -14.68
N PHE A 21 7.80 2.14 -15.16
CA PHE A 21 7.98 2.38 -16.60
C PHE A 21 9.17 1.60 -17.20
N LEU A 22 10.21 1.33 -16.41
CA LEU A 22 11.30 0.44 -16.81
C LEU A 22 10.79 -0.99 -17.05
N ILE A 23 10.00 -1.55 -16.12
CA ILE A 23 9.40 -2.89 -16.27
C ILE A 23 8.47 -2.92 -17.49
N ILE A 24 7.62 -1.89 -17.65
CA ILE A 24 6.72 -1.76 -18.80
C ILE A 24 7.51 -1.71 -20.11
N GLY A 25 8.55 -0.89 -20.18
CA GLY A 25 9.41 -0.75 -21.37
C GLY A 25 10.16 -2.05 -21.70
N ILE A 26 10.71 -2.73 -20.69
CA ILE A 26 11.33 -4.05 -20.88
C ILE A 26 10.31 -5.03 -21.45
N SER A 27 9.09 -5.07 -20.89
CA SER A 27 8.03 -5.98 -21.33
C SER A 27 7.54 -5.68 -22.75
N LEU A 28 7.52 -4.41 -23.15
CA LEU A 28 7.10 -3.98 -24.48
C LEU A 28 8.15 -4.24 -25.57
N PHE A 29 9.43 -4.04 -25.26
CA PHE A 29 10.47 -3.91 -26.30
C PHE A 29 11.62 -4.89 -26.21
N ILE A 30 11.83 -5.54 -25.06
CA ILE A 30 13.07 -6.28 -24.79
C ILE A 30 12.78 -7.74 -24.44
N PHE A 31 12.03 -7.97 -23.37
CA PHE A 31 11.88 -9.28 -22.77
C PHE A 31 10.57 -9.40 -22.00
N LEU A 32 9.85 -10.49 -22.27
CA LEU A 32 8.65 -10.90 -21.55
C LEU A 32 9.00 -12.01 -20.55
N PRO A 33 8.99 -11.73 -19.24
CA PRO A 33 9.24 -12.76 -18.24
C PRO A 33 8.20 -13.88 -18.34
N GLN A 34 8.68 -15.12 -18.38
CA GLN A 34 7.82 -16.30 -18.34
C GLN A 34 7.16 -16.41 -16.96
N VAL A 35 5.92 -16.88 -16.95
CA VAL A 35 5.11 -17.03 -15.73
C VAL A 35 5.36 -18.41 -15.13
N PRO A 36 5.83 -18.51 -13.87
CA PRO A 36 5.94 -19.80 -13.21
C PRO A 36 4.59 -20.42 -12.90
N VAL A 37 4.55 -21.75 -12.87
CA VAL A 37 3.35 -22.52 -12.53
C VAL A 37 3.42 -22.95 -11.06
N PHE A 38 2.42 -22.54 -10.29
CA PHE A 38 2.27 -22.93 -8.88
C PHE A 38 1.07 -23.82 -8.62
N LYS A 39 0.28 -24.19 -9.65
CA LYS A 39 -0.95 -24.96 -9.46
C LYS A 39 -0.64 -26.44 -9.21
N TRP A 40 -1.22 -27.03 -8.16
CA TRP A 40 -1.12 -28.45 -7.85
C TRP A 40 -2.35 -29.00 -7.09
N THR A 41 -2.59 -30.31 -7.18
CA THR A 41 -3.72 -30.99 -6.52
C THR A 41 -3.24 -32.00 -5.48
N ASN A 42 -2.19 -32.76 -5.81
CA ASN A 42 -1.64 -33.80 -4.96
C ASN A 42 -0.10 -33.68 -4.87
N GLY A 43 0.53 -34.53 -4.04
CA GLY A 43 1.99 -34.53 -3.88
C GLY A 43 2.79 -34.85 -5.15
N ALA A 44 2.20 -35.58 -6.11
CA ALA A 44 2.86 -35.88 -7.38
C ALA A 44 2.90 -34.64 -8.29
N ASP A 45 1.84 -33.83 -8.33
CA ASP A 45 1.81 -32.56 -9.07
C ASP A 45 2.87 -31.57 -8.56
N LEU A 46 3.12 -31.54 -7.24
CA LEU A 46 4.20 -30.73 -6.67
C LEU A 46 5.56 -31.08 -7.27
N ILE A 47 5.85 -32.37 -7.43
CA ILE A 47 7.14 -32.83 -7.96
C ILE A 47 7.20 -32.65 -9.48
N THR A 48 6.12 -33.00 -10.17
CA THR A 48 6.11 -33.08 -11.64
C THR A 48 5.81 -31.76 -12.35
N ILE A 49 5.18 -30.79 -11.66
CA ILE A 49 4.80 -29.49 -12.22
C ILE A 49 5.56 -28.37 -11.49
N VAL A 50 5.40 -28.27 -10.16
CA VAL A 50 5.93 -27.12 -9.40
C VAL A 50 7.45 -27.21 -9.26
N PHE A 51 7.99 -28.37 -8.91
CA PHE A 51 9.42 -28.64 -8.79
C PHE A 51 10.04 -29.23 -10.05
N GLU A 52 9.35 -29.17 -11.18
CA GLU A 52 9.93 -29.49 -12.48
C GLU A 52 11.13 -28.56 -12.74
N ILE A 53 12.23 -29.12 -13.26
CA ILE A 53 13.47 -28.37 -13.53
C ILE A 53 13.21 -27.12 -14.38
N LYS A 54 12.33 -27.22 -15.38
CA LYS A 54 11.98 -26.10 -16.25
C LYS A 54 11.25 -24.99 -15.49
N ASN A 55 10.32 -25.34 -14.60
CA ASN A 55 9.63 -24.37 -13.76
C ASN A 55 10.57 -23.71 -12.74
N LEU A 56 11.47 -24.49 -12.14
CA LEU A 56 12.51 -23.96 -11.24
C LEU A 56 13.46 -22.99 -11.94
N GLN A 57 13.80 -23.23 -13.21
CA GLN A 57 14.57 -22.28 -14.02
C GLN A 57 13.79 -20.98 -14.23
N ILE A 58 12.49 -21.04 -14.51
CA ILE A 58 11.64 -19.84 -14.64
C ILE A 58 11.63 -19.05 -13.32
N ILE A 59 11.43 -19.72 -12.18
CA ILE A 59 11.49 -19.09 -10.84
C ILE A 59 12.86 -18.44 -10.60
N GLY A 60 13.95 -19.09 -11.03
CA GLY A 60 15.31 -18.57 -10.91
C GLY A 60 15.57 -17.34 -11.78
N PHE A 61 15.13 -17.35 -13.05
CA PHE A 61 15.21 -16.18 -13.93
C PHE A 61 14.38 -15.02 -13.38
N GLN A 62 13.20 -15.32 -12.84
CA GLN A 62 12.35 -14.33 -12.22
C GLN A 62 12.99 -13.74 -10.95
N PHE A 63 13.65 -14.55 -10.14
CA PHE A 63 14.44 -14.06 -9.00
C PHE A 63 15.49 -13.05 -9.44
N ILE A 64 16.27 -13.37 -10.49
CA ILE A 64 17.30 -12.48 -11.04
C ILE A 64 16.67 -11.19 -11.58
N TYR A 65 15.53 -11.28 -12.26
CA TYR A 65 14.81 -10.12 -12.76
C TYR A 65 14.38 -9.17 -11.62
N PHE A 66 13.67 -9.69 -10.62
CA PHE A 66 13.14 -8.87 -9.52
C PHE A 66 14.23 -8.31 -8.62
N ILE A 67 15.28 -9.09 -8.32
CA ILE A 67 16.40 -8.58 -7.52
C ILE A 67 17.14 -7.48 -8.27
N SER A 68 17.26 -7.56 -9.59
CA SER A 68 17.90 -6.51 -10.40
C SER A 68 17.12 -5.20 -10.34
N ILE A 69 15.80 -5.25 -10.53
CA ILE A 69 14.93 -4.08 -10.41
C ILE A 69 14.95 -3.52 -8.97
N GLY A 70 14.89 -4.40 -7.97
CA GLY A 70 14.94 -4.02 -6.55
C GLY A 70 16.28 -3.39 -6.14
N LEU A 71 17.41 -3.85 -6.71
CA LEU A 71 18.73 -3.26 -6.50
C LEU A 71 18.82 -1.85 -7.10
N ILE A 72 18.29 -1.64 -8.31
CA ILE A 72 18.19 -0.31 -8.91
C ILE A 72 17.35 0.61 -8.01
N GLY A 73 16.20 0.15 -7.54
CA GLY A 73 15.37 0.94 -6.63
C GLY A 73 16.06 1.29 -5.31
N THR A 74 16.71 0.30 -4.70
CA THR A 74 17.48 0.47 -3.46
C THR A 74 18.60 1.51 -3.65
N PHE A 75 19.30 1.44 -4.78
CA PHE A 75 20.34 2.41 -5.14
C PHE A 75 19.77 3.82 -5.29
N LEU A 76 18.66 3.98 -6.04
CA LEU A 76 18.06 5.29 -6.31
C LEU A 76 17.48 5.98 -5.05
N VAL A 77 16.98 5.21 -4.09
CA VAL A 77 16.49 5.72 -2.78
C VAL A 77 17.65 5.94 -1.79
N GLY A 78 18.86 5.48 -2.10
CA GLY A 78 20.01 5.59 -1.20
C GLY A 78 19.97 4.62 0.00
N LYS A 79 19.24 3.51 -0.10
CA LYS A 79 19.28 2.43 0.90
C LYS A 79 20.55 1.57 0.74
N SER A 80 20.90 0.80 1.77
CA SER A 80 22.06 -0.11 1.72
C SER A 80 21.83 -1.25 0.74
N ILE A 81 22.51 -1.18 -0.42
CA ILE A 81 22.53 -2.25 -1.44
C ILE A 81 22.94 -3.59 -0.81
N LYS A 82 23.96 -3.57 0.06
CA LYS A 82 24.46 -4.79 0.72
C LYS A 82 23.35 -5.44 1.55
N ASN A 83 22.65 -4.67 2.38
CA ASN A 83 21.59 -5.23 3.23
C ASN A 83 20.43 -5.74 2.38
N PHE A 84 20.06 -5.02 1.32
CA PHE A 84 19.03 -5.47 0.38
C PHE A 84 19.40 -6.80 -0.28
N LEU A 85 20.65 -6.95 -0.75
CA LEU A 85 21.11 -8.17 -1.41
C LEU A 85 21.02 -9.41 -0.52
N PHE A 86 21.20 -9.26 0.80
CA PHE A 86 21.03 -10.36 1.77
C PHE A 86 19.57 -10.57 2.19
N THR A 87 18.77 -9.50 2.23
CA THR A 87 17.38 -9.55 2.71
C THR A 87 16.43 -10.06 1.62
N PHE A 88 16.60 -9.60 0.38
CA PHE A 88 15.70 -9.90 -0.74
C PHE A 88 15.57 -11.41 -1.03
N PRO A 89 16.64 -12.23 -1.05
CA PRO A 89 16.50 -13.67 -1.27
C PRO A 89 15.59 -14.35 -0.24
N VAL A 90 15.67 -13.92 1.04
CA VAL A 90 14.80 -14.45 2.10
C VAL A 90 13.34 -14.09 1.82
N ILE A 91 13.06 -12.82 1.51
CA ILE A 91 11.70 -12.36 1.18
C ILE A 91 11.15 -13.12 -0.03
N TYR A 92 11.98 -13.29 -1.06
CA TYR A 92 11.60 -13.99 -2.29
C TYR A 92 11.25 -15.46 -2.01
N ILE A 93 12.10 -16.18 -1.28
CA ILE A 93 11.85 -17.58 -0.90
C ILE A 93 10.55 -17.71 -0.12
N LEU A 94 10.34 -16.87 0.90
CA LEU A 94 9.09 -16.88 1.69
C LEU A 94 7.86 -16.58 0.82
N THR A 95 8.00 -15.70 -0.17
CA THR A 95 6.94 -15.36 -1.11
C THR A 95 6.65 -16.52 -2.06
N ILE A 96 7.67 -17.23 -2.57
CA ILE A 96 7.50 -18.44 -3.38
C ILE A 96 6.81 -19.54 -2.56
N LEU A 97 7.19 -19.72 -1.29
CA LEU A 97 6.50 -20.67 -0.41
C LEU A 97 5.01 -20.32 -0.24
N ALA A 98 4.69 -19.04 -0.05
CA ALA A 98 3.30 -18.57 0.00
C ALA A 98 2.53 -18.89 -1.30
N LEU A 99 3.14 -18.66 -2.46
CA LEU A 99 2.54 -18.92 -3.77
C LEU A 99 2.33 -20.41 -4.03
N ILE A 100 3.29 -21.26 -3.61
CA ILE A 100 3.14 -22.72 -3.68
C ILE A 100 1.97 -23.16 -2.82
N ILE A 101 1.86 -22.69 -1.57
CA ILE A 101 0.74 -23.06 -0.69
C ILE A 101 -0.60 -22.64 -1.30
N ALA A 102 -0.69 -21.40 -1.79
CA ALA A 102 -1.91 -20.86 -2.40
C ALA A 102 -2.28 -21.52 -3.73
N GLY A 103 -1.31 -22.12 -4.42
CA GLY A 103 -1.53 -22.83 -5.67
C GLY A 103 -2.18 -24.21 -5.52
N ASN A 104 -2.35 -24.69 -4.28
CA ASN A 104 -3.09 -25.92 -4.01
C ASN A 104 -4.59 -25.77 -4.36
N THR A 105 -5.17 -26.82 -4.95
CA THR A 105 -6.56 -26.79 -5.41
C THR A 105 -7.58 -26.68 -4.26
N GLU A 106 -7.34 -27.33 -3.12
CA GLU A 106 -8.23 -27.22 -1.93
C GLU A 106 -8.14 -25.84 -1.31
N VAL A 107 -6.93 -25.30 -1.18
CA VAL A 107 -6.70 -23.93 -0.69
C VAL A 107 -7.41 -22.90 -1.57
N LYS A 108 -7.30 -23.08 -2.90
CA LYS A 108 -7.99 -22.23 -3.86
C LYS A 108 -9.52 -22.39 -3.78
N ALA A 109 -10.03 -23.58 -3.49
CA ALA A 109 -11.46 -23.82 -3.28
C ALA A 109 -12.00 -23.10 -2.02
N LEU A 110 -11.14 -22.84 -1.04
CA LEU A 110 -11.46 -22.03 0.14
C LEU A 110 -11.34 -20.51 -0.11
N ASN A 111 -11.07 -20.08 -1.36
CA ASN A 111 -10.79 -18.69 -1.74
C ASN A 111 -9.64 -18.05 -0.94
N LEU A 112 -8.66 -18.86 -0.52
CA LEU A 112 -7.47 -18.38 0.17
C LEU A 112 -6.40 -18.01 -0.86
N GLU A 113 -6.24 -16.72 -1.09
CA GLU A 113 -5.26 -16.23 -2.06
C GLU A 113 -3.83 -16.18 -1.52
N ALA A 114 -2.86 -16.13 -2.45
CA ALA A 114 -1.44 -15.99 -2.14
C ALA A 114 -1.13 -14.80 -1.22
N VAL A 115 -1.89 -13.72 -1.35
CA VAL A 115 -1.82 -12.52 -0.51
C VAL A 115 -1.93 -12.86 0.98
N ILE A 116 -2.87 -13.75 1.36
CA ILE A 116 -3.09 -14.15 2.75
C ILE A 116 -1.86 -14.90 3.27
N PHE A 117 -1.36 -15.88 2.50
CA PHE A 117 -0.20 -16.68 2.91
C PHE A 117 1.08 -15.84 2.98
N SER A 118 1.30 -14.92 2.03
CA SER A 118 2.43 -13.99 2.05
C SER A 118 2.46 -13.19 3.33
N LEU A 119 1.32 -12.58 3.70
CA LEU A 119 1.20 -11.83 4.94
C LEU A 119 1.37 -12.72 6.19
N LEU A 120 0.68 -13.86 6.25
CA LEU A 120 0.72 -14.75 7.42
C LEU A 120 2.12 -15.28 7.70
N ILE A 121 2.83 -15.75 6.67
CA ILE A 121 4.21 -16.23 6.80
C ILE A 121 5.10 -15.10 7.34
N GLY A 122 4.96 -13.89 6.78
CA GLY A 122 5.68 -12.72 7.27
C GLY A 122 5.37 -12.42 8.74
N LEU A 123 4.10 -12.40 9.13
CA LEU A 123 3.65 -12.09 10.49
C LEU A 123 4.17 -13.12 11.50
N ILE A 124 4.09 -14.41 11.17
CA ILE A 124 4.62 -15.49 11.99
C ILE A 124 6.12 -15.26 12.21
N ILE A 125 6.87 -15.04 11.14
CA ILE A 125 8.33 -14.87 11.27
C ILE A 125 8.68 -13.59 12.04
N GLY A 126 8.05 -12.46 11.70
CA GLY A 126 8.34 -11.14 12.28
C GLY A 126 8.00 -11.01 13.77
N ASN A 127 7.05 -11.82 14.27
CA ASN A 127 6.61 -11.78 15.68
C ASN A 127 7.20 -12.92 16.54
N PHE A 128 7.50 -14.08 15.96
CA PHE A 128 8.12 -15.20 16.69
C PHE A 128 9.65 -15.15 16.69
N PHE A 129 10.27 -14.54 15.67
CA PHE A 129 11.73 -14.42 15.56
C PHE A 129 12.18 -12.97 15.65
N LYS A 130 13.29 -12.74 16.35
CA LYS A 130 13.91 -11.40 16.43
C LYS A 130 14.72 -11.15 15.16
N LEU A 131 14.11 -10.50 14.18
CA LEU A 131 14.81 -10.04 12.98
C LEU A 131 15.80 -8.92 13.34
N PRO A 132 17.06 -8.98 12.86
CA PRO A 132 18.05 -7.96 13.12
C PRO A 132 17.69 -6.63 12.43
N GLU A 133 18.14 -5.50 12.98
CA GLU A 133 17.77 -4.17 12.46
C GLU A 133 18.20 -3.95 11.01
N TRP A 134 19.36 -4.48 10.60
CA TRP A 134 19.83 -4.39 9.21
C TRP A 134 18.88 -5.07 8.21
N PHE A 135 18.16 -6.10 8.65
CA PHE A 135 17.18 -6.82 7.83
C PHE A 135 15.88 -6.02 7.76
N ARG A 136 15.38 -5.55 8.91
CA ARG A 136 14.16 -4.72 8.99
C ARG A 136 14.29 -3.44 8.18
N SER A 137 15.42 -2.75 8.27
CA SER A 137 15.68 -1.51 7.52
C SER A 137 15.87 -1.72 6.01
N ALA A 138 16.12 -2.96 5.56
CA ALA A 138 16.19 -3.33 4.15
C ALA A 138 14.84 -3.72 3.54
N LEU A 139 13.80 -3.95 4.37
CA LEU A 139 12.44 -4.18 3.89
C LEU A 139 12.00 -2.96 3.05
N SER A 140 11.55 -3.23 1.83
CA SER A 140 11.17 -2.21 0.86
C SER A 140 9.68 -2.33 0.50
N THR A 141 8.89 -2.49 1.56
CA THR A 141 7.44 -2.66 1.54
C THR A 141 6.74 -1.66 0.60
N GLU A 142 6.90 -0.35 0.85
CA GLU A 142 6.24 0.68 0.05
C GLU A 142 6.69 0.69 -1.41
N LEU A 143 8.00 0.52 -1.65
CA LEU A 143 8.58 0.41 -2.98
C LEU A 143 7.90 -0.72 -3.78
N PHE A 144 7.79 -1.91 -3.19
CA PHE A 144 7.20 -3.08 -3.83
C PHE A 144 5.71 -2.90 -4.13
N VAL A 145 4.91 -2.42 -3.15
CA VAL A 145 3.48 -2.14 -3.38
C VAL A 145 3.31 -1.12 -4.49
N LYS A 146 4.04 0.01 -4.43
CA LYS A 146 3.86 1.09 -5.40
C LYS A 146 4.29 0.66 -6.81
N ILE A 147 5.31 -0.20 -6.97
CA ILE A 147 5.69 -0.72 -8.29
C ILE A 147 4.54 -1.56 -8.86
N GLY A 148 3.99 -2.48 -8.05
CA GLY A 148 2.82 -3.26 -8.45
C GLY A 148 1.62 -2.36 -8.80
N LEU A 149 1.42 -1.26 -8.08
CA LEU A 149 0.37 -0.28 -8.39
C LEU A 149 0.61 0.42 -9.72
N VAL A 150 1.84 0.81 -10.06
CA VAL A 150 2.12 1.39 -11.40
C VAL A 150 1.84 0.36 -12.50
N LEU A 151 2.23 -0.91 -12.29
CA LEU A 151 1.94 -1.99 -13.24
C LEU A 151 0.44 -2.28 -13.37
N LEU A 152 -0.34 -2.20 -12.28
CA LEU A 152 -1.80 -2.32 -12.32
C LEU A 152 -2.40 -1.34 -13.34
N GLY A 153 -1.82 -0.14 -13.47
CA GLY A 153 -2.26 0.87 -14.44
C GLY A 153 -2.30 0.38 -15.89
N THR A 154 -1.44 -0.57 -16.25
CA THR A 154 -1.43 -1.19 -17.60
C THR A 154 -2.69 -2.00 -17.91
N SER A 155 -3.39 -2.49 -16.88
CA SER A 155 -4.61 -3.29 -16.98
C SER A 155 -5.91 -2.49 -16.84
N VAL A 156 -5.80 -1.20 -16.45
CA VAL A 156 -6.93 -0.35 -16.16
C VAL A 156 -7.16 0.63 -17.31
N ILE A 157 -8.35 0.59 -17.92
CA ILE A 157 -8.73 1.52 -18.99
C ILE A 157 -8.88 2.94 -18.44
N PHE A 158 -8.30 3.93 -19.12
CA PHE A 158 -8.29 5.32 -18.68
C PHE A 158 -9.70 5.91 -18.47
N SER A 159 -10.67 5.56 -19.32
CA SER A 159 -12.07 6.00 -19.15
C SER A 159 -12.68 5.52 -17.83
N ASP A 160 -12.28 4.34 -17.36
CA ASP A 160 -12.79 3.78 -16.11
C ASP A 160 -12.15 4.48 -14.91
N ILE A 161 -10.89 4.91 -15.04
CA ILE A 161 -10.24 5.78 -14.06
C ILE A 161 -10.99 7.10 -13.95
N LEU A 162 -11.39 7.73 -15.06
CA LEU A 162 -12.14 8.99 -15.00
C LEU A 162 -13.49 8.81 -14.30
N LYS A 163 -14.25 7.76 -14.65
CA LYS A 163 -15.55 7.47 -14.04
C LYS A 163 -15.41 7.14 -12.56
N ALA A 164 -14.69 6.07 -12.22
CA ALA A 164 -14.54 5.63 -10.85
C ALA A 164 -13.76 6.63 -9.99
N GLY A 165 -12.81 7.36 -10.58
CA GLY A 165 -12.03 8.38 -9.90
C GLY A 165 -12.85 9.59 -9.50
N SER A 166 -13.79 10.03 -10.35
CA SER A 166 -14.71 11.12 -10.03
C SER A 166 -15.64 10.77 -8.85
N LEU A 167 -16.26 9.58 -8.88
CA LEU A 167 -17.06 9.06 -7.76
C LEU A 167 -16.21 8.86 -6.52
N GLY A 168 -14.98 8.34 -6.68
CA GLY A 168 -14.03 8.14 -5.61
C GLY A 168 -13.57 9.46 -4.98
N LEU A 169 -13.47 10.55 -5.73
CA LEU A 169 -13.12 11.86 -5.21
C LEU A 169 -14.28 12.47 -4.40
N ILE A 170 -15.52 12.31 -4.87
CA ILE A 170 -16.73 12.70 -4.12
C ILE A 170 -16.79 11.92 -2.81
N GLN A 171 -16.62 10.60 -2.87
CA GLN A 171 -16.57 9.74 -1.68
C GLN A 171 -15.46 10.20 -0.73
N ALA A 172 -14.24 10.38 -1.25
CA ALA A 172 -13.09 10.78 -0.44
C ALA A 172 -13.33 12.11 0.26
N LEU A 173 -13.89 13.12 -0.42
CA LEU A 173 -14.19 14.40 0.20
C LEU A 173 -15.19 14.25 1.37
N VAL A 174 -16.29 13.54 1.16
CA VAL A 174 -17.33 13.34 2.19
C VAL A 174 -16.78 12.52 3.38
N VAL A 175 -16.10 11.41 3.09
CA VAL A 175 -15.54 10.51 4.11
C VAL A 175 -14.42 11.20 4.88
N VAL A 176 -13.44 11.82 4.19
CA VAL A 176 -12.31 12.50 4.85
C VAL A 176 -12.83 13.58 5.79
N LEU A 177 -13.73 14.45 5.34
CA LEU A 177 -14.25 15.54 6.18
C LEU A 177 -15.04 15.03 7.39
N SER A 178 -15.95 14.05 7.16
CA SER A 178 -16.78 13.51 8.24
C SER A 178 -15.95 12.74 9.28
N VAL A 179 -15.06 11.86 8.84
CA VAL A 179 -14.20 11.05 9.70
C VAL A 179 -13.18 11.92 10.42
N TRP A 180 -12.56 12.88 9.74
CA TRP A 180 -11.58 13.78 10.36
C TRP A 180 -12.23 14.59 11.48
N TYR A 181 -13.40 15.18 11.23
CA TYR A 181 -14.13 15.96 12.23
C TYR A 181 -14.56 15.10 13.42
N PHE A 182 -15.11 13.91 13.15
CA PHE A 182 -15.51 12.98 14.21
C PHE A 182 -14.32 12.54 15.07
N ALA A 183 -13.21 12.16 14.44
CA ALA A 183 -11.98 11.75 15.13
C ALA A 183 -11.39 12.90 15.96
N PHE A 184 -11.39 14.11 15.43
CA PHE A 184 -10.90 15.31 16.12
C PHE A 184 -11.76 15.62 17.36
N TRP A 185 -13.08 15.64 17.18
CA TRP A 185 -14.04 15.81 18.27
C TRP A 185 -13.86 14.75 19.36
N LEU A 186 -13.72 13.49 18.97
CA LEU A 186 -13.58 12.37 19.90
C LEU A 186 -12.26 12.45 20.70
N CYS A 187 -11.16 12.75 20.02
CA CYS A 187 -9.85 12.95 20.66
C CYS A 187 -9.90 14.09 21.69
N LYS A 188 -10.50 15.24 21.33
CA LYS A 188 -10.67 16.37 22.26
C LYS A 188 -11.57 15.97 23.46
N LYS A 189 -12.66 15.24 23.23
CA LYS A 189 -13.56 14.75 24.30
C LYS A 189 -12.84 13.79 25.26
N LEU A 190 -11.98 12.92 24.75
CA LEU A 190 -11.18 11.99 25.56
C LEU A 190 -9.94 12.65 26.20
N LYS A 191 -9.71 13.94 25.92
CA LYS A 191 -8.55 14.71 26.39
C LYS A 191 -7.23 14.08 25.94
N VAL A 192 -7.18 13.62 24.68
CA VAL A 192 -5.93 13.23 24.00
C VAL A 192 -5.11 14.49 23.76
N ASP A 193 -3.78 14.39 23.79
CA ASP A 193 -2.92 15.54 23.52
C ASP A 193 -3.13 16.07 22.10
N GLU A 194 -2.79 17.33 21.90
CA GLU A 194 -3.14 18.06 20.68
C GLU A 194 -2.39 17.54 19.44
N GLU A 195 -1.13 17.15 19.58
CA GLU A 195 -0.36 16.54 18.50
C GLU A 195 -0.93 15.18 18.10
N LEU A 196 -1.19 14.27 19.06
CA LEU A 196 -1.86 13.00 18.75
C LEU A 196 -3.26 13.21 18.19
N THR A 197 -4.00 14.21 18.66
CA THR A 197 -5.33 14.54 18.14
C THR A 197 -5.26 14.84 16.64
N MET A 198 -4.32 15.69 16.22
CA MET A 198 -4.13 16.03 14.81
C MET A 198 -3.65 14.82 13.99
N MET A 199 -2.66 14.07 14.50
CA MET A 199 -2.12 12.90 13.80
C MET A 199 -3.15 11.78 13.67
N ILE A 200 -3.89 11.43 14.72
CA ILE A 200 -4.93 10.40 14.71
C ILE A 200 -6.04 10.78 13.75
N SER A 201 -6.55 12.01 13.84
CA SER A 201 -7.66 12.46 13.00
C SER A 201 -7.29 12.42 11.52
N SER A 202 -6.05 12.78 11.19
CA SER A 202 -5.56 12.75 9.81
C SER A 202 -5.24 11.34 9.33
N ALA A 203 -4.70 10.49 10.21
CA ALA A 203 -4.39 9.10 9.90
C ALA A 203 -5.66 8.31 9.53
N VAL A 204 -6.68 8.33 10.39
CA VAL A 204 -7.92 7.54 10.22
C VAL A 204 -8.83 8.03 9.09
N SER A 205 -8.68 9.27 8.63
CA SER A 205 -9.57 9.87 7.64
C SER A 205 -9.01 9.89 6.21
N ILE A 206 -7.69 9.79 6.04
CA ILE A 206 -7.02 9.96 4.74
C ILE A 206 -6.31 8.65 4.35
N CYS A 207 -5.01 8.54 4.61
CA CYS A 207 -4.19 7.44 4.10
C CYS A 207 -3.30 6.83 5.18
N GLY A 208 -3.72 6.94 6.45
CA GLY A 208 -3.04 6.35 7.58
C GLY A 208 -1.65 6.92 7.79
N VAL A 209 -0.63 6.11 7.48
CA VAL A 209 0.78 6.40 7.77
C VAL A 209 1.25 7.68 7.09
N SER A 210 1.01 7.84 5.78
CA SER A 210 1.48 9.03 5.06
C SER A 210 0.80 10.31 5.55
N ALA A 211 -0.47 10.23 5.96
CA ALA A 211 -1.20 11.33 6.56
C ALA A 211 -0.67 11.69 7.96
N ALA A 212 -0.36 10.69 8.80
CA ALA A 212 0.27 10.90 10.09
C ALA A 212 1.65 11.58 9.94
N ILE A 213 2.49 11.10 9.02
CA ILE A 213 3.82 11.68 8.74
C ILE A 213 3.71 13.11 8.23
N ALA A 214 2.82 13.36 7.26
CA ALA A 214 2.61 14.70 6.71
C ALA A 214 2.10 15.67 7.79
N THR A 215 1.16 15.22 8.63
CA THR A 215 0.62 15.99 9.75
C THR A 215 1.69 16.28 10.79
N SER A 216 2.45 15.27 11.21
CA SER A 216 3.57 15.43 12.16
C SER A 216 4.61 16.41 11.63
N GLY A 217 4.95 16.34 10.33
CA GLY A 217 5.85 17.31 9.70
C GLY A 217 5.29 18.73 9.66
N ALA A 218 3.98 18.87 9.39
CA ALA A 218 3.30 20.16 9.34
C ALA A 218 3.19 20.84 10.73
N ILE A 219 3.01 20.05 11.79
CA ILE A 219 2.87 20.55 13.17
C ILE A 219 4.17 20.50 13.98
N LYS A 220 5.26 19.99 13.41
CA LYS A 220 6.52 19.66 14.10
C LYS A 220 6.32 18.74 15.32
N GLY A 221 5.48 17.73 15.15
CA GLY A 221 5.09 16.79 16.22
C GLY A 221 6.21 15.85 16.65
N ASP A 222 6.08 15.33 17.87
CA ASP A 222 7.04 14.40 18.46
C ASP A 222 7.12 13.07 17.68
N SER A 223 8.34 12.57 17.44
CA SER A 223 8.58 11.37 16.66
C SER A 223 8.11 10.07 17.33
N LYS A 224 8.07 10.01 18.67
CA LYS A 224 7.54 8.84 19.39
C LYS A 224 6.02 8.78 19.26
N LYS A 225 5.34 9.93 19.35
CA LYS A 225 3.90 10.04 19.09
C LYS A 225 3.55 9.64 17.65
N LEU A 226 4.33 10.11 16.68
CA LEU A 226 4.18 9.68 15.29
C LEU A 226 4.32 8.16 15.15
N SER A 227 5.39 7.57 15.68
CA SER A 227 5.59 6.12 15.67
C SER A 227 4.42 5.36 16.29
N TYR A 228 3.85 5.87 17.39
CA TYR A 228 2.68 5.26 18.01
C TYR A 228 1.44 5.29 17.10
N VAL A 229 1.17 6.40 16.42
CA VAL A 229 0.06 6.50 15.45
C VAL A 229 0.27 5.56 14.26
N ILE A 230 1.51 5.50 13.73
CA ILE A 230 1.87 4.57 12.65
C ILE A 230 1.59 3.12 13.07
N SER A 231 2.02 2.73 14.27
CA SER A 231 1.75 1.37 14.79
C SER A 231 0.26 1.07 14.89
N MET A 232 -0.56 2.03 15.39
CA MET A 232 -2.02 1.86 15.44
C MET A 232 -2.62 1.64 14.06
N VAL A 233 -2.21 2.43 13.06
CA VAL A 233 -2.65 2.28 11.66
C VAL A 233 -2.28 0.92 11.11
N LEU A 234 -1.01 0.52 11.19
CA LEU A 234 -0.51 -0.72 10.59
C LEU A 234 -1.20 -1.95 11.19
N VAL A 235 -1.33 -2.00 12.51
CA VAL A 235 -1.97 -3.14 13.16
C VAL A 235 -3.46 -3.17 12.90
N THR A 236 -4.15 -2.02 12.87
CA THR A 236 -5.59 -1.98 12.59
C THR A 236 -5.90 -2.34 11.14
N ALA A 237 -4.99 -2.05 10.21
CA ALA A 237 -5.16 -2.39 8.80
C ALA A 237 -5.19 -3.91 8.54
N ILE A 238 -4.48 -4.73 9.32
CA ILE A 238 -4.43 -6.19 9.15
C ILE A 238 -5.80 -6.87 9.32
N PRO A 239 -6.52 -6.71 10.46
CA PRO A 239 -7.84 -7.29 10.59
C PRO A 239 -8.82 -6.70 9.57
N MET A 240 -8.73 -5.41 9.24
CA MET A 240 -9.60 -4.82 8.22
C MET A 240 -9.39 -5.47 6.84
N MET A 241 -8.13 -5.67 6.44
CA MET A 241 -7.75 -6.31 5.19
C MET A 241 -8.40 -7.69 5.02
N ILE A 242 -8.53 -8.45 6.11
CA ILE A 242 -9.05 -9.82 6.11
C ILE A 242 -10.57 -9.85 6.31
N PHE A 243 -11.08 -9.15 7.33
CA PHE A 243 -12.47 -9.26 7.74
C PHE A 243 -13.43 -8.48 6.83
N MET A 244 -13.02 -7.36 6.24
CA MET A 244 -13.92 -6.59 5.39
C MET A 244 -14.34 -7.35 4.12
N PRO A 245 -13.44 -8.02 3.37
CA PRO A 245 -13.83 -8.92 2.29
C PRO A 245 -14.79 -10.03 2.72
N ILE A 246 -14.54 -10.64 3.89
CA ILE A 246 -15.40 -11.70 4.44
C ILE A 246 -16.81 -11.16 4.71
N VAL A 247 -16.92 -9.97 5.31
CA VAL A 247 -18.20 -9.31 5.53
C VAL A 247 -18.90 -9.02 4.20
N ALA A 248 -18.19 -8.45 3.23
CA ALA A 248 -18.75 -8.15 1.91
C ALA A 248 -19.27 -9.41 1.19
N SER A 249 -18.50 -10.50 1.24
CA SER A 249 -18.89 -11.81 0.69
C SER A 249 -20.12 -12.38 1.43
N HIS A 250 -20.14 -12.32 2.76
CA HIS A 250 -21.26 -12.83 3.56
C HIS A 250 -22.58 -12.13 3.24
N PHE A 251 -22.55 -10.82 3.01
CA PHE A 251 -23.73 -10.03 2.64
C PHE A 251 -23.94 -9.90 1.13
N ASN A 252 -23.11 -10.55 0.30
CA ASN A 252 -23.16 -10.50 -1.17
C ASN A 252 -23.17 -9.07 -1.73
N PHE A 253 -22.27 -8.21 -1.23
CA PHE A 253 -22.12 -6.86 -1.75
C PHE A 253 -21.55 -6.87 -3.17
N PRO A 254 -22.00 -5.98 -4.09
CA PRO A 254 -21.38 -5.84 -5.40
C PRO A 254 -19.88 -5.52 -5.29
N GLU A 255 -19.08 -5.97 -6.26
CA GLU A 255 -17.63 -5.72 -6.27
C GLU A 255 -17.29 -4.24 -6.33
N GLU A 256 -18.08 -3.41 -7.01
CA GLU A 256 -17.89 -1.97 -7.11
C GLU A 256 -18.07 -1.29 -5.75
N VAL A 257 -19.13 -1.65 -5.03
CA VAL A 257 -19.41 -1.16 -3.67
C VAL A 257 -18.34 -1.66 -2.70
N THR A 258 -17.98 -2.95 -2.79
CA THR A 258 -16.95 -3.54 -1.95
C THR A 258 -15.61 -2.86 -2.19
N GLY A 259 -15.20 -2.68 -3.44
CA GLY A 259 -13.98 -1.98 -3.80
C GLY A 259 -13.96 -0.55 -3.25
N ALA A 260 -15.06 0.20 -3.43
CA ALA A 260 -15.16 1.55 -2.91
C ALA A 260 -15.11 1.60 -1.37
N TRP A 261 -15.72 0.63 -0.70
CA TRP A 261 -15.68 0.50 0.75
C TRP A 261 -14.26 0.19 1.27
N LEU A 262 -13.58 -0.80 0.69
CA LEU A 262 -12.20 -1.16 1.02
C LEU A 262 -11.25 0.02 0.78
N GLY A 263 -11.34 0.65 -0.40
CA GLY A 263 -10.50 1.77 -0.79
C GLY A 263 -10.69 3.03 0.04
N GLY A 264 -11.91 3.29 0.54
CA GLY A 264 -12.18 4.48 1.35
C GLY A 264 -11.84 4.34 2.83
N SER A 265 -11.76 3.11 3.36
CA SER A 265 -11.69 2.86 4.81
C SER A 265 -10.40 2.18 5.28
N ILE A 266 -9.71 1.40 4.44
CA ILE A 266 -8.45 0.76 4.84
C ILE A 266 -7.31 1.77 4.71
N ASP A 267 -6.59 2.01 5.80
CA ASP A 267 -5.64 3.13 5.94
C ASP A 267 -4.23 2.88 5.39
N THR A 268 -4.03 1.86 4.56
CA THR A 268 -2.78 1.68 3.82
C THR A 268 -3.04 1.17 2.41
N SER A 269 -2.31 1.70 1.43
CA SER A 269 -2.46 1.27 0.03
C SER A 269 -2.16 -0.22 -0.14
N GLY A 270 -1.16 -0.75 0.57
CA GLY A 270 -0.84 -2.18 0.56
C GLY A 270 -2.01 -3.02 1.05
N ALA A 271 -2.62 -2.69 2.19
CA ALA A 271 -3.76 -3.43 2.70
C ALA A 271 -5.01 -3.31 1.83
N VAL A 272 -5.25 -2.14 1.21
CA VAL A 272 -6.35 -1.97 0.24
C VAL A 272 -6.16 -2.92 -0.94
N VAL A 273 -4.96 -2.95 -1.52
CA VAL A 273 -4.65 -3.82 -2.67
C VAL A 273 -4.80 -5.29 -2.27
N ALA A 274 -4.24 -5.68 -1.12
CA ALA A 274 -4.37 -7.04 -0.61
C ALA A 274 -5.84 -7.44 -0.50
N SER A 275 -6.63 -6.63 0.21
CA SER A 275 -8.05 -6.86 0.45
C SER A 275 -8.87 -6.87 -0.84
N GLY A 276 -8.59 -5.96 -1.77
CA GLY A 276 -9.24 -5.91 -3.08
C GLY A 276 -8.92 -7.13 -3.94
N THR A 277 -7.68 -7.64 -3.88
CA THR A 277 -7.28 -8.88 -4.57
C THR A 277 -8.11 -10.06 -4.08
N LEU A 278 -8.32 -10.18 -2.75
CA LEU A 278 -9.15 -11.24 -2.15
C LEU A 278 -10.61 -11.25 -2.63
N VAL A 279 -11.11 -10.11 -3.09
CA VAL A 279 -12.50 -9.97 -3.56
C VAL A 279 -12.61 -10.26 -5.05
N GLY A 280 -11.77 -9.64 -5.88
CA GLY A 280 -11.84 -9.77 -7.33
C GLY A 280 -11.16 -8.63 -8.09
N GLU A 281 -11.06 -8.76 -9.41
CA GLU A 281 -10.39 -7.76 -10.27
C GLU A 281 -11.11 -6.42 -10.26
N THR A 282 -12.45 -6.42 -10.25
CA THR A 282 -13.25 -5.20 -10.23
C THR A 282 -13.07 -4.49 -8.90
N ALA A 283 -13.17 -5.23 -7.79
CA ALA A 283 -12.94 -4.69 -6.45
C ALA A 283 -11.51 -4.15 -6.27
N LEU A 284 -10.47 -4.84 -6.77
CA LEU A 284 -9.09 -4.35 -6.75
C LEU A 284 -8.93 -3.03 -7.52
N LYS A 285 -9.49 -2.95 -8.73
CA LYS A 285 -9.44 -1.74 -9.56
C LYS A 285 -10.15 -0.57 -8.89
N ILE A 286 -11.40 -0.75 -8.45
CA ILE A 286 -12.18 0.31 -7.82
C ILE A 286 -11.54 0.73 -6.50
N SER A 287 -11.12 -0.21 -5.66
CA SER A 287 -10.50 0.11 -4.37
C SER A 287 -9.20 0.89 -4.52
N THR A 288 -8.38 0.54 -5.51
CA THR A 288 -7.17 1.30 -5.84
C THR A 288 -7.50 2.72 -6.29
N ILE A 289 -8.45 2.88 -7.21
CA ILE A 289 -8.84 4.20 -7.74
C ILE A 289 -9.41 5.08 -6.62
N VAL A 290 -10.32 4.56 -5.80
CA VAL A 290 -10.90 5.28 -4.66
C VAL A 290 -9.81 5.67 -3.66
N LYS A 291 -8.87 4.76 -3.36
CA LYS A 291 -7.76 5.07 -2.46
C LYS A 291 -6.87 6.16 -3.02
N PHE A 292 -6.63 6.18 -4.33
CA PHE A 292 -5.85 7.23 -4.98
C PHE A 292 -6.56 8.56 -4.94
N SER A 293 -7.88 8.59 -5.19
CA SER A 293 -8.69 9.81 -5.01
C SER A 293 -8.56 10.37 -3.59
N GLN A 294 -8.52 9.51 -2.57
CA GLN A 294 -8.25 9.92 -1.19
C GLN A 294 -6.82 10.43 -0.98
N ASN A 295 -5.81 9.76 -1.56
CA ASN A 295 -4.40 10.17 -1.44
C ASN A 295 -4.13 11.51 -2.14
N VAL A 296 -4.86 11.87 -3.19
CA VAL A 296 -4.75 13.18 -3.87
C VAL A 296 -5.10 14.33 -2.90
N LEU A 297 -6.00 14.10 -1.93
CA LEU A 297 -6.39 15.10 -0.94
C LEU A 297 -5.32 15.35 0.13
N LEU A 298 -4.30 14.48 0.24
CA LEU A 298 -3.26 14.57 1.27
C LEU A 298 -2.52 15.91 1.25
N GLY A 299 -2.15 16.41 0.05
CA GLY A 299 -1.45 17.68 -0.07
C GLY A 299 -2.27 18.87 0.40
N LEU A 300 -3.57 18.87 0.07
CA LEU A 300 -4.51 19.90 0.51
C LEU A 300 -4.75 19.84 2.02
N ALA A 301 -4.92 18.64 2.57
CA ALA A 301 -5.11 18.42 4.00
C ALA A 301 -3.88 18.87 4.80
N ALA A 302 -2.67 18.49 4.38
CA ALA A 302 -1.42 18.90 5.04
C ALA A 302 -1.25 20.43 5.02
N PHE A 303 -1.59 21.08 3.92
CA PHE A 303 -1.59 22.54 3.81
C PHE A 303 -2.59 23.19 4.77
N ALA A 304 -3.84 22.71 4.82
CA ALA A 304 -4.86 23.20 5.72
C ALA A 304 -4.47 23.02 7.21
N ILE A 305 -3.91 21.87 7.56
CA ILE A 305 -3.39 21.57 8.90
C ILE A 305 -2.26 22.52 9.29
N SER A 306 -1.33 22.78 8.36
CA SER A 306 -0.22 23.72 8.60
C SER A 306 -0.71 25.14 8.88
N ILE A 307 -1.72 25.60 8.13
CA ILE A 307 -2.39 26.88 8.38
C ILE A 307 -3.03 26.88 9.77
N TYR A 308 -3.89 25.90 10.06
CA TYR A 308 -4.59 25.80 11.35
C TYR A 308 -3.61 25.82 12.54
N TRP A 309 -2.52 25.04 12.45
CA TRP A 309 -1.51 24.96 13.49
C TRP A 309 -0.80 26.30 13.71
N THR A 310 -0.42 26.97 12.63
CA THR A 310 0.27 28.27 12.69
C THR A 310 -0.59 29.36 13.33
N TYR A 311 -1.89 29.39 13.04
CA TYR A 311 -2.81 30.38 13.60
C TYR A 311 -3.20 30.11 15.06
N THR A 312 -3.29 28.84 15.46
CA THR A 312 -3.70 28.46 16.83
C THR A 312 -2.53 28.46 17.82
N HIS A 313 -1.31 28.17 17.38
CA HIS A 313 -0.13 28.01 18.25
C HIS A 313 0.89 29.16 18.09
N ASN A 314 0.41 30.39 18.28
CA ASN A 314 1.07 31.68 17.99
C ASN A 314 2.41 31.98 18.71
N GLN A 315 3.08 31.01 19.35
CA GLN A 315 4.20 31.25 20.28
C GLN A 315 5.54 30.57 19.95
N SER A 316 5.63 29.65 18.99
CA SER A 316 6.93 29.04 18.66
C SER A 316 7.66 29.83 17.57
N ALA A 317 8.76 30.50 17.93
CA ALA A 317 9.63 31.26 17.00
C ALA A 317 10.09 30.42 15.79
N GLU A 318 10.14 29.10 15.94
CA GLU A 318 10.47 28.13 14.89
C GLU A 318 9.37 27.88 13.84
N VAL A 319 8.09 28.19 14.13
CA VAL A 319 6.97 27.98 13.18
C VAL A 319 6.83 29.17 12.23
N LYS A 320 7.25 30.37 12.68
CA LYS A 320 7.22 31.63 11.89
C LYS A 320 8.04 31.57 10.59
N ASN A 321 9.05 30.70 10.50
CA ASN A 321 9.93 30.59 9.32
C ASN A 321 9.39 29.65 8.22
N SER A 322 8.28 28.95 8.47
CA SER A 322 7.66 28.04 7.50
C SER A 322 6.27 28.57 7.13
N LYS A 323 6.23 29.63 6.31
CA LYS A 323 4.96 30.05 5.69
C LYS A 323 4.44 28.89 4.85
N PRO A 324 3.18 28.46 5.00
CA PRO A 324 2.61 27.42 4.16
C PRO A 324 2.60 27.90 2.71
N THR A 325 3.41 27.27 1.86
CA THR A 325 3.52 27.57 0.43
C THR A 325 2.71 26.55 -0.36
N LEU A 326 2.11 26.95 -1.50
CA LEU A 326 1.43 26.03 -2.40
C LEU A 326 2.33 24.86 -2.88
N GLY A 327 3.65 25.03 -2.85
CA GLY A 327 4.62 23.97 -3.12
C GLY A 327 4.47 22.73 -2.21
N VAL A 328 3.99 22.90 -0.97
CA VAL A 328 3.74 21.79 -0.04
C VAL A 328 2.72 20.81 -0.60
N ILE A 329 1.73 21.28 -1.36
CA ILE A 329 0.72 20.41 -1.99
C ILE A 329 1.40 19.45 -2.95
N TRP A 330 2.30 19.96 -3.80
CA TRP A 330 3.07 19.14 -4.74
C TRP A 330 4.06 18.22 -4.04
N GLU A 331 4.76 18.72 -3.02
CA GLU A 331 5.71 17.91 -2.23
C GLU A 331 5.03 16.73 -1.52
N ARG A 332 3.78 16.88 -1.08
CA ARG A 332 3.01 15.83 -0.40
C ARG A 332 2.15 14.98 -1.33
N PHE A 333 1.91 15.43 -2.56
CA PHE A 333 1.18 14.65 -3.56
C PHE A 333 1.88 13.30 -3.84
N PRO A 334 1.16 12.16 -3.87
CA PRO A 334 1.73 10.84 -4.12
C PRO A 334 2.14 10.66 -5.59
N LYS A 335 3.44 10.71 -5.91
CA LYS A 335 3.87 10.73 -7.32
C LYS A 335 3.66 9.39 -8.05
N PHE A 336 3.59 8.29 -7.32
CA PHE A 336 3.28 6.99 -7.90
C PHE A 336 1.87 6.92 -8.53
N VAL A 337 0.92 7.78 -8.09
CA VAL A 337 -0.41 7.91 -8.72
C VAL A 337 -0.30 8.45 -10.15
N ILE A 338 0.65 9.36 -10.41
CA ILE A 338 0.95 9.84 -11.77
C ILE A 338 1.51 8.68 -12.59
N GLY A 339 2.35 7.84 -12.00
CA GLY A 339 2.86 6.63 -12.66
C GLY A 339 1.74 5.69 -13.10
N PHE A 340 0.80 5.39 -12.20
CA PHE A 340 -0.38 4.58 -12.50
C PHE A 340 -1.24 5.17 -13.63
N ILE A 341 -1.58 6.46 -13.54
CA ILE A 341 -2.37 7.15 -14.57
C ILE A 341 -1.62 7.17 -15.91
N GLY A 342 -0.31 7.44 -15.88
CA GLY A 342 0.54 7.44 -17.06
C GLY A 342 0.59 6.07 -17.73
N ALA A 343 0.76 4.98 -16.96
CA ALA A 343 0.72 3.62 -17.48
C ALA A 343 -0.63 3.30 -18.14
N SER A 344 -1.74 3.71 -17.50
CA SER A 344 -3.08 3.56 -18.07
C SER A 344 -3.28 4.36 -19.35
N ILE A 345 -2.78 5.59 -19.45
CA ILE A 345 -2.84 6.40 -20.67
C ILE A 345 -2.05 5.72 -21.80
N VAL A 346 -0.82 5.27 -21.51
CA VAL A 346 0.02 4.56 -22.49
C VAL A 346 -0.71 3.33 -23.01
N PHE A 347 -1.23 2.48 -22.13
CA PHE A 347 -1.93 1.26 -22.53
C PHE A 347 -3.31 1.54 -23.14
N SER A 348 -3.98 2.63 -22.79
CA SER A 348 -5.31 2.93 -23.36
C SER A 348 -5.23 3.48 -24.77
N PHE A 349 -4.22 4.33 -25.06
CA PHE A 349 -4.17 5.14 -26.29
C PHE A 349 -2.98 4.85 -27.20
N PHE A 350 -1.87 4.32 -26.68
CA PHE A 350 -0.61 4.20 -27.42
C PHE A 350 -0.17 2.75 -27.67
N VAL A 351 -0.76 1.77 -26.97
CA VAL A 351 -0.50 0.34 -27.18
C VAL A 351 -1.67 -0.30 -27.92
N ALA A 352 -1.36 -0.97 -29.04
CA ALA A 352 -2.36 -1.65 -29.87
C ALA A 352 -3.08 -2.77 -29.11
N PRO A 353 -4.38 -3.01 -29.36
CA PRO A 353 -5.16 -4.05 -28.68
C PRO A 353 -4.50 -5.43 -28.65
N GLU A 354 -3.93 -5.85 -29.77
CA GLU A 354 -3.29 -7.16 -29.94
C GLU A 354 -2.06 -7.29 -29.03
N THR A 355 -1.25 -6.23 -28.95
CA THR A 355 -0.09 -6.17 -28.07
C THR A 355 -0.51 -6.19 -26.60
N ARG A 356 -1.62 -5.52 -26.24
CA ARG A 356 -2.12 -5.53 -24.85
C ARG A 356 -2.51 -6.92 -24.39
N GLU A 357 -3.22 -7.67 -25.23
CA GLU A 357 -3.64 -9.04 -24.90
C GLU A 357 -2.44 -9.97 -24.71
N VAL A 358 -1.38 -9.85 -25.53
CA VAL A 358 -0.14 -10.63 -25.37
C VAL A 358 0.58 -10.31 -24.04
N LEU A 359 0.59 -9.04 -23.63
CA LEU A 359 1.32 -8.59 -22.45
C LEU A 359 0.53 -8.75 -21.14
N LYS A 360 -0.79 -8.86 -21.23
CA LYS A 360 -1.71 -8.80 -20.10
C LYS A 360 -1.37 -9.79 -18.99
N GLU A 361 -1.14 -11.06 -19.36
CA GLU A 361 -0.86 -12.11 -18.38
C GLU A 361 0.50 -11.92 -17.70
N SER A 362 1.56 -11.64 -18.48
CA SER A 362 2.90 -11.40 -17.94
C SER A 362 2.94 -10.17 -17.04
N LEU A 363 2.36 -9.03 -17.44
CA LEU A 363 2.32 -7.82 -16.62
C LEU A 363 1.51 -8.04 -15.33
N LYS A 364 0.38 -8.75 -15.42
CA LYS A 364 -0.41 -9.14 -14.26
C LYS A 364 0.36 -10.06 -13.30
N ASN A 365 1.14 -11.00 -13.84
CA ASN A 365 2.01 -11.86 -13.02
C ASN A 365 3.09 -11.04 -12.31
N LEU A 366 3.77 -10.14 -13.03
CA LEU A 366 4.79 -9.27 -12.45
C LEU A 366 4.21 -8.39 -11.35
N GLN A 367 3.06 -7.78 -11.61
CA GLN A 367 2.30 -7.02 -10.63
C GLN A 367 1.99 -7.87 -9.38
N GLY A 368 1.39 -9.05 -9.57
CA GLY A 368 1.00 -9.93 -8.47
C GLY A 368 2.18 -10.35 -7.60
N LEU A 369 3.36 -10.55 -8.19
CA LEU A 369 4.58 -10.87 -7.46
C LEU A 369 5.15 -9.68 -6.69
N TRP A 370 5.12 -8.47 -7.25
CA TRP A 370 5.49 -7.26 -6.49
C TRP A 370 4.58 -7.08 -5.28
N PHE A 371 3.28 -7.34 -5.43
CA PHE A 371 2.34 -7.34 -4.32
C PHE A 371 2.64 -8.45 -3.30
N ALA A 372 2.87 -9.68 -3.74
CA ALA A 372 3.19 -10.78 -2.85
C ALA A 372 4.48 -10.53 -2.05
N LEU A 373 5.54 -10.02 -2.69
CA LEU A 373 6.78 -9.58 -2.03
C LEU A 373 6.52 -8.48 -0.99
N ALA A 374 5.64 -7.53 -1.34
CA ALA A 374 5.26 -6.46 -0.45
C ALA A 374 4.49 -6.97 0.77
N PHE A 375 3.52 -7.87 0.59
CA PHE A 375 2.73 -8.43 1.69
C PHE A 375 3.58 -9.30 2.63
N THR A 376 4.50 -10.08 2.07
CA THR A 376 5.52 -10.78 2.87
C THR A 376 6.36 -9.79 3.70
N SER A 377 6.80 -8.69 3.08
CA SER A 377 7.58 -7.64 3.77
C SER A 377 6.77 -6.94 4.88
N ILE A 378 5.49 -6.62 4.63
CA ILE A 378 4.57 -6.05 5.62
C ILE A 378 4.45 -6.96 6.84
N GLY A 379 4.27 -8.27 6.61
CA GLY A 379 4.19 -9.22 7.70
C GLY A 379 5.47 -9.27 8.53
N LEU A 380 6.65 -9.27 7.88
CA LEU A 380 7.96 -9.29 8.55
C LEU A 380 8.24 -8.00 9.35
N GLU A 381 7.74 -6.87 8.88
CA GLU A 381 7.90 -5.55 9.50
C GLU A 381 6.99 -5.36 10.71
N THR A 382 5.76 -5.88 10.64
CA THR A 382 4.71 -5.70 11.64
C THR A 382 5.09 -6.32 12.99
N ASN A 383 5.06 -5.50 14.05
CA ASN A 383 5.33 -5.93 15.42
C ASN A 383 4.17 -5.56 16.36
N PHE A 384 3.40 -6.55 16.81
CA PHE A 384 2.27 -6.31 17.71
C PHE A 384 2.70 -5.86 19.11
N LYS A 385 3.94 -6.12 19.52
CA LYS A 385 4.45 -5.72 20.85
C LYS A 385 4.59 -4.20 20.97
N ASP A 386 4.77 -3.49 19.87
CA ASP A 386 4.97 -2.04 19.87
C ASP A 386 3.67 -1.28 20.20
N LEU A 387 2.51 -1.90 19.97
CA LEU A 387 1.22 -1.35 20.42
C LEU A 387 1.01 -1.42 21.93
N LEU A 388 1.51 -2.49 22.56
CA LEU A 388 1.26 -2.80 23.96
C LEU A 388 2.16 -1.99 24.91
N GLN A 389 3.23 -1.38 24.39
CA GLN A 389 4.22 -0.64 25.18
C GLN A 389 3.80 0.80 25.52
N HIS A 390 2.81 1.37 24.82
CA HIS A 390 2.34 2.73 25.09
C HIS A 390 1.21 2.74 26.13
N ASN A 391 1.52 3.20 27.35
CA ASN A 391 0.63 3.19 28.52
C ASN A 391 -0.64 4.06 28.45
N SER A 392 -0.90 4.77 27.35
CA SER A 392 -2.10 5.61 27.23
C SER A 392 -3.19 4.89 26.41
N ARG A 393 -4.21 4.38 27.08
CA ARG A 393 -5.36 3.70 26.42
C ARG A 393 -6.25 4.67 25.64
N LYS A 394 -6.24 5.96 25.98
CA LYS A 394 -7.17 6.96 25.42
C LYS A 394 -7.00 7.20 23.91
N PRO A 395 -5.78 7.43 23.37
CA PRO A 395 -5.60 7.63 21.94
C PRO A 395 -5.93 6.37 21.15
N LEU A 396 -5.63 5.17 21.68
CA LEU A 396 -6.03 3.90 21.06
C LEU A 396 -7.55 3.76 20.96
N ILE A 397 -8.28 4.03 22.06
CA ILE A 397 -9.75 4.01 22.05
C ILE A 397 -10.31 5.04 21.05
N ALA A 398 -9.73 6.24 21.01
CA ALA A 398 -10.12 7.28 20.07
C ALA A 398 -9.93 6.81 18.62
N PHE A 399 -8.75 6.27 18.31
CA PHE A 399 -8.41 5.74 16.99
C PHE A 399 -9.35 4.63 16.56
N LEU A 400 -9.54 3.58 17.39
CA LEU A 400 -10.39 2.44 17.05
C LEU A 400 -11.87 2.82 16.90
N THR A 401 -12.36 3.74 17.71
CA THR A 401 -13.74 4.23 17.61
C THR A 401 -13.92 5.08 16.34
N ALA A 402 -12.96 5.94 16.02
CA ALA A 402 -12.95 6.68 14.76
C ALA A 402 -12.84 5.75 13.55
N GLN A 403 -12.06 4.67 13.65
CA GLN A 403 -11.95 3.66 12.62
C GLN A 403 -13.28 2.95 12.38
N LEU A 404 -13.96 2.55 13.45
CA LEU A 404 -15.27 1.92 13.34
C LEU A 404 -16.28 2.85 12.67
N PHE A 405 -16.27 4.14 13.05
CA PHE A 405 -17.06 5.15 12.38
C PHE A 405 -16.70 5.26 10.89
N ASN A 406 -15.41 5.30 10.54
CA ASN A 406 -14.93 5.31 9.15
C ASN A 406 -15.46 4.11 8.36
N ILE A 407 -15.34 2.90 8.90
CA ILE A 407 -15.84 1.67 8.26
C ILE A 407 -17.34 1.79 7.95
N ILE A 408 -18.14 2.27 8.90
CA ILE A 408 -19.59 2.39 8.74
C ILE A 408 -19.96 3.49 7.74
N ILE A 409 -19.43 4.70 7.91
CA ILE A 409 -19.80 5.83 7.04
C ILE A 409 -19.33 5.59 5.61
N THR A 410 -18.13 5.03 5.42
CA THR A 410 -17.62 4.70 4.09
C THR A 410 -18.47 3.64 3.41
N LEU A 411 -18.99 2.64 4.13
CA LEU A 411 -19.91 1.66 3.55
C LEU A 411 -21.19 2.32 3.05
N ILE A 412 -21.79 3.21 3.85
CA ILE A 412 -23.00 3.96 3.49
C ILE A 412 -22.75 4.77 2.21
N ILE A 413 -21.66 5.54 2.17
CA ILE A 413 -21.33 6.36 1.00
C ILE A 413 -20.99 5.49 -0.23
N ALA A 414 -20.29 4.37 -0.05
CA ALA A 414 -20.02 3.43 -1.14
C ALA A 414 -21.31 2.89 -1.76
N PHE A 415 -22.31 2.53 -0.95
CA PHE A 415 -23.62 2.11 -1.46
C PHE A 415 -24.39 3.23 -2.15
N LEU A 416 -24.22 4.49 -1.74
CA LEU A 416 -24.90 5.62 -2.37
C LEU A 416 -24.29 5.97 -3.74
N LEU A 417 -22.97 5.79 -3.90
CA LEU A 417 -22.25 6.26 -5.09
C LEU A 417 -21.88 5.17 -6.09
N PHE A 418 -21.67 3.92 -5.64
CA PHE A 418 -21.14 2.82 -6.45
C PHE A 418 -22.12 1.65 -6.62
N LYS A 419 -23.35 1.79 -6.13
CA LYS A 419 -24.39 0.79 -6.40
C LYS A 419 -24.76 0.85 -7.90
N PRO A 420 -24.71 -0.29 -8.61
CA PRO A 420 -25.00 -0.34 -10.04
C PRO A 420 -26.46 -0.04 -10.38
#